data_AF-A0ABD1AST4-F1
#
_entry.id   AF-A0ABD1AST4-F1
#
_cell.length_a   1.000
_cell.length_b   1.000
_cell.length_c   1.000
_cell.angle_alpha   90.00
_cell.angle_beta   90.00
_cell.angle_gamma   90.00
#
_symmetry.space_group_name_H-M   'P 1'
#
loop_
_entity.id
_entity.type
_entity.pdbx_description
1 polymer ?
#
loop_
_entity_poly.entity_id
_entity_poly.type
_entity_poly.pdbx_seq_one_letter_code
_entity_poly.pdbx_strand_id
1 'polypeptide(L)'
;MGFISCISFPTVNSRILSTHHFSKHSTSASSSYSLKFALRRHDKPKVSFFLPSTYSIMATPIQASSSSTIGETSDGLKVPSHVSIGANDLLIVGPGVLGRLVAQQWRQEHSECQIFGQTVTTTHHDELEKLGIKPSLKGTEFEGKFSYVIFCAPPSQSADYAGEVRMAASNWNGDGSFVFTSSSAPYDCFDNGECSEDSPVVPLGKSPRTDVLLKAEKVVLDCGGTVLRLAGLYISFWISIN
;
A
#
# COMPACT_ATOMS: atom_id res chain seq x y z
N MET A 1 22.96 -18.54 12.04
CA MET A 1 23.95 -17.87 11.19
C MET A 1 23.92 -18.51 9.81
N GLY A 2 23.09 -17.99 8.92
CA GLY A 2 23.04 -18.40 7.52
C GLY A 2 23.21 -17.16 6.66
N PHE A 3 24.25 -17.12 5.82
CA PHE A 3 24.47 -16.02 4.90
C PHE A 3 23.73 -16.32 3.59
N ILE A 4 22.87 -15.39 3.17
CA ILE A 4 22.35 -15.38 1.80
C ILE A 4 23.35 -14.59 0.96
N SER A 5 23.95 -15.25 -0.03
CA SER A 5 24.86 -14.62 -0.99
C SER A 5 24.12 -14.36 -2.29
N CYS A 6 23.92 -13.09 -2.62
CA CYS A 6 23.32 -12.67 -3.89
C CYS A 6 24.39 -12.67 -4.98
N ILE A 7 24.26 -13.57 -5.97
CA ILE A 7 25.16 -13.63 -7.12
C ILE A 7 24.58 -12.76 -8.25
N SER A 8 25.23 -11.63 -8.55
CA SER A 8 24.86 -10.79 -9.69
C SER A 8 25.40 -11.37 -11.00
N PHE A 9 24.51 -11.74 -11.93
CA PHE A 9 24.89 -12.07 -13.30
C PHE A 9 24.78 -10.84 -14.22
N PRO A 10 25.75 -10.59 -15.12
CA PRO A 10 25.76 -9.40 -15.97
C PRO A 10 24.74 -9.49 -17.12
N THR A 11 24.14 -8.35 -17.44
CA THR A 11 23.15 -8.17 -18.51
C THR A 11 23.71 -8.51 -19.90
N VAL A 12 23.15 -9.53 -20.55
CA VAL A 12 23.43 -9.83 -21.97
C VAL A 12 22.37 -9.19 -22.85
N ASN A 13 22.81 -8.32 -23.75
CA ASN A 13 21.96 -7.47 -24.58
C ASN A 13 21.63 -8.17 -25.92
N SER A 14 20.58 -8.99 -25.96
CA SER A 14 20.20 -9.75 -27.16
C SER A 14 19.37 -8.92 -28.16
N ARG A 15 20.00 -8.54 -29.28
CA ARG A 15 19.34 -7.83 -30.38
C ARG A 15 18.30 -8.70 -31.08
N ILE A 16 17.19 -8.09 -31.47
CA ILE A 16 16.14 -8.68 -32.29
C ILE A 16 16.70 -9.05 -33.67
N LEU A 17 16.47 -10.28 -34.13
CA LEU A 17 16.51 -10.61 -35.55
C LEU A 17 15.27 -11.44 -35.92
N SER A 18 14.52 -10.95 -36.90
CA SER A 18 13.32 -11.61 -37.41
C SER A 18 13.67 -12.53 -38.57
N THR A 19 13.20 -13.79 -38.52
CA THR A 19 13.08 -14.64 -39.71
C THR A 19 11.80 -15.48 -39.62
N HIS A 20 10.93 -15.34 -40.62
CA HIS A 20 9.77 -16.20 -40.80
C HIS A 20 10.19 -17.64 -41.12
N HIS A 21 9.52 -18.64 -40.54
CA HIS A 21 9.19 -19.85 -41.29
C HIS A 21 7.88 -20.48 -40.84
N PHE A 22 7.04 -20.82 -41.81
CA PHE A 22 5.81 -21.58 -41.62
C PHE A 22 6.14 -23.07 -41.46
N SER A 23 5.44 -23.79 -40.58
CA SER A 23 5.18 -25.22 -40.78
C SER A 23 3.88 -25.62 -40.07
N LYS A 24 3.06 -26.43 -40.75
CA LYS A 24 1.82 -27.02 -40.25
C LYS A 24 1.95 -28.54 -40.30
N HIS A 25 1.53 -29.23 -39.24
CA HIS A 25 0.79 -30.51 -39.22
C HIS A 25 0.61 -30.90 -37.72
N SER A 26 -0.60 -31.15 -37.19
CA SER A 26 -1.33 -32.44 -37.21
C SER A 26 -0.51 -33.57 -36.54
N THR A 27 -0.95 -34.39 -35.57
CA THR A 27 -2.25 -34.74 -34.94
C THR A 27 -1.91 -35.67 -33.72
N SER A 28 -2.74 -36.12 -32.77
CA SER A 28 -4.20 -36.13 -32.51
C SER A 28 -4.51 -36.53 -31.04
N ALA A 29 -5.80 -36.56 -30.64
CA ALA A 29 -6.40 -37.36 -29.53
C ALA A 29 -5.94 -37.09 -28.07
N SER A 30 -6.77 -36.50 -27.19
CA SER A 30 -7.99 -37.04 -26.52
C SER A 30 -7.72 -37.76 -25.20
N SER A 31 -8.09 -37.14 -24.08
CA SER A 31 -8.63 -37.85 -22.91
C SER A 31 -9.66 -36.98 -22.20
N SER A 32 -10.86 -37.54 -22.00
CA SER A 32 -12.02 -36.83 -21.46
C SER A 32 -12.41 -37.47 -20.13
N TYR A 33 -12.17 -36.78 -19.01
CA TYR A 33 -12.75 -37.16 -17.71
C TYR A 33 -13.63 -36.02 -17.17
N SER A 34 -14.91 -36.08 -17.55
CA SER A 34 -15.97 -35.31 -16.92
C SER A 34 -16.34 -35.96 -15.59
N LEU A 35 -15.96 -35.34 -14.47
CA LEU A 35 -16.58 -35.63 -13.17
C LEU A 35 -17.47 -34.45 -12.76
N LYS A 36 -18.76 -34.61 -13.03
CA LYS A 36 -19.82 -33.77 -12.49
C LYS A 36 -20.07 -34.19 -11.04
N PHE A 37 -19.82 -33.30 -10.08
CA PHE A 37 -20.41 -33.42 -8.74
C PHE A 37 -21.33 -32.24 -8.45
N ALA A 38 -22.47 -32.57 -7.85
CA ALA A 38 -23.65 -31.71 -7.84
C ALA A 38 -23.70 -30.77 -6.63
N LEU A 39 -24.54 -29.74 -6.78
CA LEU A 39 -24.97 -28.80 -5.74
C LEU A 39 -25.17 -29.43 -4.35
N ARG A 40 -24.63 -28.77 -3.32
CA ARG A 40 -25.38 -28.53 -2.07
C ARG A 40 -25.32 -27.06 -1.69
N ARG A 41 -26.48 -26.52 -1.31
CA ARG A 41 -26.67 -25.18 -0.72
C ARG A 41 -26.73 -25.30 0.81
N HIS A 42 -26.99 -24.18 1.48
CA HIS A 42 -27.06 -23.94 2.94
C HIS A 42 -25.67 -23.68 3.58
N ASP A 43 -25.50 -22.66 4.44
CA ASP A 43 -26.39 -21.53 4.74
C ASP A 43 -25.60 -20.28 5.20
N LYS A 44 -26.21 -19.08 5.11
CA LYS A 44 -25.57 -17.82 5.55
C LYS A 44 -26.19 -17.29 6.85
N PRO A 45 -25.40 -17.07 7.93
CA PRO A 45 -25.80 -16.16 9.00
C PRO A 45 -25.68 -14.72 8.51
N LYS A 46 -26.80 -13.98 8.45
CA LYS A 46 -26.78 -12.52 8.32
C LYS A 46 -26.63 -11.92 9.72
N VAL A 47 -25.60 -11.09 9.93
CA VAL A 47 -25.51 -10.23 11.13
C VAL A 47 -25.85 -8.81 10.68
N SER A 48 -27.00 -8.30 11.14
CA SER A 48 -27.45 -6.93 10.91
C SER A 48 -26.99 -6.02 12.03
N PHE A 49 -26.10 -5.07 11.72
CA PHE A 49 -25.83 -3.95 12.62
C PHE A 49 -26.84 -2.83 12.40
N PHE A 50 -27.49 -2.42 13.48
CA PHE A 50 -28.51 -1.36 13.48
C PHE A 50 -27.83 0.02 13.47
N LEU A 51 -28.27 0.92 12.59
CA LEU A 51 -28.05 2.36 12.73
C LEU A 51 -29.34 3.02 13.26
N PRO A 52 -29.27 3.91 14.26
CA PRO A 52 -30.28 4.93 14.49
C PRO A 52 -30.03 6.11 13.54
N SER A 53 -30.98 6.38 12.65
CA SER A 53 -31.06 7.63 11.91
C SER A 53 -32.25 8.43 12.44
N THR A 54 -32.00 9.56 13.09
CA THR A 54 -33.03 10.59 13.34
C THR A 54 -32.43 11.98 13.15
N TYR A 55 -32.75 12.59 12.00
CA TYR A 55 -32.72 14.03 11.85
C TYR A 55 -33.81 14.66 12.72
N SER A 56 -33.54 15.84 13.27
CA SER A 56 -34.61 16.75 13.69
C SER A 56 -34.19 18.18 13.39
N ILE A 57 -35.03 18.88 12.61
CA ILE A 57 -34.84 20.26 12.17
C ILE A 57 -35.71 21.15 13.04
N MET A 58 -35.15 22.21 13.60
CA MET A 58 -35.92 23.35 14.10
C MET A 58 -35.24 24.65 13.70
N ALA A 59 -36.02 25.60 13.21
CA ALA A 59 -35.58 26.92 12.78
C ALA A 59 -36.22 28.00 13.68
N THR A 60 -35.51 29.11 13.88
CA THR A 60 -36.06 30.34 14.50
C THR A 60 -35.54 31.59 13.77
N PRO A 61 -36.34 32.66 13.64
CA PRO A 61 -36.00 33.81 12.78
C PRO A 61 -35.42 35.04 13.50
N ILE A 62 -34.51 35.72 12.80
CA ILE A 62 -34.32 37.18 12.61
C ILE A 62 -34.61 38.14 13.79
N GLN A 63 -33.54 38.80 14.31
CA GLN A 63 -33.38 40.25 14.61
C GLN A 63 -32.06 40.45 15.43
N ALA A 64 -31.27 41.54 15.38
CA ALA A 64 -31.32 42.80 14.61
C ALA A 64 -29.93 43.49 14.49
N SER A 65 -29.79 44.40 13.52
CA SER A 65 -29.06 45.69 13.53
C SER A 65 -27.56 45.86 13.92
N SER A 66 -26.76 46.21 12.88
CA SER A 66 -25.99 47.48 12.75
C SER A 66 -24.57 47.69 13.33
N SER A 67 -23.63 47.89 12.38
CA SER A 67 -22.64 49.00 12.29
C SER A 67 -21.14 48.77 12.59
N SER A 68 -20.34 48.91 11.52
CA SER A 68 -19.03 49.61 11.41
C SER A 68 -17.91 49.37 12.44
N THR A 69 -16.76 48.85 11.98
CA THR A 69 -15.58 49.70 11.68
C THR A 69 -14.48 48.95 10.91
N ILE A 70 -13.48 49.71 10.46
CA ILE A 70 -12.42 49.34 9.49
C ILE A 70 -11.27 48.57 10.15
N GLY A 71 -10.73 47.60 9.41
CA GLY A 71 -9.29 47.33 9.41
C GLY A 71 -8.76 46.39 10.48
N GLU A 72 -8.48 45.15 10.07
CA GLU A 72 -7.09 44.66 10.04
C GLU A 72 -7.04 43.35 9.25
N THR A 73 -6.55 43.43 8.01
CA THR A 73 -6.06 42.24 7.31
C THR A 73 -4.78 41.79 7.99
N SER A 74 -4.93 41.03 9.07
CA SER A 74 -3.94 40.03 9.43
C SER A 74 -3.96 38.97 8.33
N ASP A 75 -3.28 39.30 7.22
CA ASP A 75 -2.79 38.32 6.27
C ASP A 75 -1.80 37.46 7.06
N GLY A 76 -2.38 36.45 7.72
CA GLY A 76 -1.69 35.51 8.58
C GLY A 76 -0.79 34.70 7.69
N LEU A 77 0.41 35.24 7.46
CA LEU A 77 1.47 34.70 6.65
C LEU A 77 1.71 33.27 7.10
N LYS A 78 1.01 32.33 6.46
CA LYS A 78 1.34 30.91 6.47
C LYS A 78 2.66 30.83 5.72
N VAL A 79 3.74 31.14 6.43
CA VAL A 79 5.07 30.65 6.12
C VAL A 79 4.85 29.15 5.91
N PRO A 80 5.00 28.63 4.68
CA PRO A 80 5.07 27.19 4.49
C PRO A 80 6.20 26.75 5.41
N SER A 81 5.91 25.88 6.37
CA SER A 81 6.95 25.28 7.19
C SER A 81 7.71 24.35 6.24
N HIS A 82 8.67 24.92 5.51
CA HIS A 82 9.28 24.31 4.34
C HIS A 82 9.94 22.98 4.75
N VAL A 83 9.34 21.85 4.38
CA VAL A 83 9.81 20.52 4.77
C VAL A 83 10.82 20.07 3.72
N SER A 84 12.08 20.52 3.88
CA SER A 84 13.19 20.02 3.08
C SER A 84 13.41 18.54 3.35
N ILE A 85 13.27 17.70 2.32
CA ILE A 85 13.49 16.25 2.39
C ILE A 85 14.99 15.95 2.28
N GLY A 86 15.55 15.26 3.27
CA GLY A 86 16.92 14.76 3.27
C GLY A 86 17.11 13.51 2.40
N ALA A 87 18.36 13.23 2.01
CA ALA A 87 18.69 12.14 1.08
C ALA A 87 18.29 10.73 1.55
N ASN A 88 18.28 10.52 2.88
CA ASN A 88 17.89 9.26 3.54
C ASN A 88 16.55 9.36 4.29
N ASP A 89 15.78 10.41 4.05
CA ASP A 89 14.45 10.55 4.67
C ASP A 89 13.47 9.55 4.07
N LEU A 90 12.65 8.96 4.94
CA LEU A 90 11.76 7.86 4.60
C LEU A 90 10.30 8.27 4.75
N LEU A 91 9.51 8.09 3.68
CA LEU A 91 8.06 8.19 3.74
C LEU A 91 7.44 6.81 3.96
N ILE A 92 6.64 6.67 5.02
CA ILE A 92 5.88 5.47 5.36
C ILE A 92 4.38 5.78 5.20
N VAL A 93 3.75 5.23 4.16
CA VAL A 93 2.31 5.33 3.95
C VAL A 93 1.61 4.20 4.71
N GLY A 94 0.83 4.55 5.73
CA GLY A 94 0.24 3.60 6.67
C GLY A 94 1.23 3.07 7.73
N PRO A 95 1.74 3.92 8.65
CA PRO A 95 2.65 3.54 9.74
C PRO A 95 1.92 2.78 10.87
N GLY A 96 1.31 1.63 10.52
CA GLY A 96 0.82 0.63 11.47
C GLY A 96 1.97 -0.18 12.10
N VAL A 97 1.68 -1.39 12.57
CA VAL A 97 2.66 -2.25 13.24
C VAL A 97 3.95 -2.44 12.43
N LEU A 98 3.84 -2.87 11.16
CA LEU A 98 5.01 -3.08 10.29
C LEU A 98 5.74 -1.76 10.01
N GLY A 99 5.03 -0.68 9.69
CA GLY A 99 5.64 0.62 9.40
C GLY A 99 6.41 1.21 10.59
N ARG A 100 5.94 1.00 11.82
CA ARG A 100 6.67 1.41 13.03
C ARG A 100 7.95 0.61 13.26
N LEU A 101 7.94 -0.70 12.98
CA LEU A 101 9.14 -1.53 13.02
C LEU A 101 10.17 -1.13 11.96
N VAL A 102 9.71 -0.86 10.73
CA VAL A 102 10.57 -0.32 9.65
C VAL A 102 11.17 1.03 10.07
N ALA A 103 10.39 1.94 10.65
CA ALA A 103 10.89 3.22 11.14
C ALA A 103 11.97 3.08 12.23
N GLN A 104 11.77 2.16 13.17
CA GLN A 104 12.73 1.88 14.24
C GLN A 104 14.04 1.30 13.69
N GLN A 105 13.98 0.43 12.68
CA GLN A 105 15.18 -0.13 12.05
C GLN A 105 15.91 0.92 11.21
N TRP A 106 15.19 1.66 10.37
CA TRP A 106 15.76 2.67 9.48
C TRP A 106 16.57 3.74 10.24
N ARG A 107 16.10 4.14 11.42
CA ARG A 107 16.81 5.08 12.31
C ARG A 107 18.08 4.54 12.96
N GLN A 108 18.22 3.22 13.11
CA GLN A 108 19.46 2.62 13.61
C GLN A 108 20.56 2.65 12.55
N GLU A 109 20.17 2.55 11.27
CA GLU A 109 21.08 2.58 10.12
C GLU A 109 21.33 4.02 9.62
N HIS A 110 20.39 4.94 9.86
CA HIS A 110 20.44 6.34 9.42
C HIS A 110 20.03 7.29 10.56
N SER A 111 20.96 7.59 11.49
CA SER A 111 20.65 8.39 12.71
C SER A 111 20.07 9.79 12.44
N GLU A 112 20.56 10.47 11.40
CA GLU A 112 20.17 11.84 11.04
C GLU A 112 18.89 11.91 10.18
N CYS A 113 18.28 10.76 9.82
CA CYS A 113 17.12 10.76 8.94
C CYS A 113 15.85 11.27 9.62
N GLN A 114 14.98 11.88 8.82
CA GLN A 114 13.60 12.15 9.19
C GLN A 114 12.70 11.06 8.63
N ILE A 115 11.75 10.59 9.43
CA ILE A 115 10.75 9.60 9.01
C ILE A 115 9.39 10.26 9.05
N PHE A 116 8.66 10.18 7.93
CA PHE A 116 7.34 10.75 7.76
C PHE A 116 6.29 9.64 7.67
N GLY A 117 5.17 9.82 8.38
CA GLY A 117 4.11 8.81 8.48
C GLY A 117 2.79 9.33 7.94
N GLN A 118 2.40 8.94 6.73
CA GLN A 118 1.10 9.30 6.16
C GLN A 118 -0.02 8.38 6.69
N THR A 119 -1.06 8.96 7.32
CA THR A 119 -2.22 8.24 7.85
C THR A 119 -3.54 8.73 7.26
N VAL A 120 -4.60 7.93 7.36
CA VAL A 120 -5.96 8.35 6.99
C VAL A 120 -6.61 9.22 8.06
N THR A 121 -6.27 9.00 9.34
CA THR A 121 -6.82 9.75 10.49
C THR A 121 -5.70 10.22 11.42
N THR A 122 -6.00 11.19 12.30
CA THR A 122 -5.09 11.69 13.34
C THR A 122 -5.00 10.80 14.58
N THR A 123 -5.78 9.72 14.65
CA THR A 123 -6.04 8.90 15.87
C THR A 123 -4.78 8.41 16.59
N HIS A 124 -3.68 8.19 15.88
CA HIS A 124 -2.42 7.68 16.44
C HIS A 124 -1.24 8.65 16.26
N HIS A 125 -1.48 9.93 15.94
CA HIS A 125 -0.41 10.91 15.69
C HIS A 125 0.52 11.07 16.91
N ASP A 126 -0.04 11.26 18.11
CA ASP A 126 0.72 11.33 19.37
C ASP A 126 1.63 10.11 19.63
N GLU A 127 1.24 8.92 19.18
CA GLU A 127 2.04 7.70 19.32
C GLU A 127 3.19 7.67 18.31
N LEU A 128 2.93 8.12 17.07
CA LEU A 128 3.91 8.20 16.00
C LEU A 128 4.99 9.23 16.34
N GLU A 129 4.60 10.39 16.87
CA GLU A 129 5.53 11.44 17.32
C GLU A 129 6.43 10.98 18.47
N LYS A 130 5.90 10.17 19.42
CA LYS A 130 6.70 9.56 20.49
C LYS A 130 7.72 8.54 19.98
N LEU A 131 7.45 7.91 18.83
CA LEU A 131 8.41 7.07 18.09
C LEU A 131 9.31 7.90 17.16
N GLY A 132 9.11 9.23 17.12
CA GLY A 132 9.78 10.20 16.26
C GLY A 132 9.51 10.02 14.77
N ILE A 133 8.39 9.40 14.42
CA ILE A 133 7.78 9.47 13.09
C ILE A 133 6.98 10.77 13.05
N LYS A 134 7.23 11.64 12.07
CA LYS A 134 6.48 12.88 11.84
C LYS A 134 5.16 12.54 11.14
N PRO A 135 4.01 12.58 11.80
CA PRO A 135 2.76 12.16 11.17
C PRO A 135 2.24 13.25 10.23
N SER A 136 1.54 12.82 9.18
CA SER A 136 0.80 13.71 8.29
C SER A 136 -0.46 13.00 7.80
N LEU A 137 -1.43 13.76 7.30
CA LEU A 137 -2.61 13.15 6.68
C LEU A 137 -2.31 12.75 5.23
N LYS A 138 -3.03 11.74 4.74
CA LYS A 138 -3.06 11.38 3.33
C LYS A 138 -3.44 12.61 2.49
N GLY A 139 -2.64 12.92 1.48
CA GLY A 139 -2.83 14.11 0.64
C GLY A 139 -2.12 15.36 1.16
N THR A 140 -1.38 15.29 2.28
CA THR A 140 -0.34 16.29 2.57
C THR A 140 0.69 16.26 1.44
N GLU A 141 0.84 17.41 0.79
CA GLU A 141 1.91 17.67 -0.18
C GLU A 141 3.24 17.88 0.56
N PHE A 142 4.33 17.39 -0.02
CA PHE A 142 5.68 17.64 0.46
C PHE A 142 6.45 18.45 -0.58
N GLU A 143 7.41 19.25 -0.12
CA GLU A 143 8.19 20.14 -0.97
C GLU A 143 9.40 19.41 -1.55
N GLY A 144 9.10 18.44 -2.41
CA GLY A 144 10.09 17.56 -3.00
C GLY A 144 9.57 16.12 -3.05
N LYS A 145 10.50 15.20 -3.25
CA LYS A 145 10.24 13.77 -3.36
C LYS A 145 11.28 13.00 -2.55
N PHE A 146 10.87 11.89 -1.96
CA PHE A 146 11.71 11.01 -1.17
C PHE A 146 12.47 10.04 -2.06
N SER A 147 13.69 9.69 -1.66
CA SER A 147 14.43 8.54 -2.22
C SER A 147 13.90 7.21 -1.69
N TYR A 148 13.24 7.22 -0.53
CA TYR A 148 12.73 6.01 0.10
C TYR A 148 11.25 6.19 0.45
N VAL A 149 10.41 5.36 -0.16
CA VAL A 149 8.96 5.34 0.09
C VAL A 149 8.56 3.89 0.34
N ILE A 150 7.86 3.62 1.44
CA ILE A 150 7.25 2.32 1.71
C ILE A 150 5.74 2.47 1.94
N PHE A 151 4.97 1.64 1.23
CA PHE A 151 3.52 1.58 1.34
C PHE A 151 3.11 0.33 2.13
N CYS A 152 2.63 0.57 3.35
CA CYS A 152 2.19 -0.44 4.34
C CYS A 152 0.69 -0.34 4.70
N ALA A 153 -0.06 0.58 4.08
CA ALA A 153 -1.47 0.78 4.39
C ALA A 153 -2.33 -0.41 3.90
N PRO A 154 -3.24 -0.95 4.71
CA PRO A 154 -4.09 -2.07 4.31
C PRO A 154 -5.19 -1.63 3.32
N PRO A 155 -5.61 -2.49 2.36
CA PRO A 155 -6.63 -2.15 1.37
C PRO A 155 -8.04 -1.92 1.93
N SER A 156 -8.29 -2.28 3.19
CA SER A 156 -9.61 -2.22 3.83
C SER A 156 -10.17 -0.79 4.01
N GLN A 157 -9.33 0.24 3.90
CA GLN A 157 -9.71 1.64 4.12
C GLN A 157 -9.85 2.46 2.82
N SER A 158 -9.80 1.81 1.64
CA SER A 158 -9.79 2.52 0.36
C SER A 158 -10.78 1.97 -0.67
N ALA A 159 -11.41 2.89 -1.43
CA ALA A 159 -12.24 2.57 -2.59
C ALA A 159 -11.43 2.48 -3.90
N ASP A 160 -10.34 3.25 -4.04
CA ASP A 160 -9.36 3.15 -5.13
C ASP A 160 -7.96 2.96 -4.53
N TYR A 161 -7.72 1.77 -4.00
CA TYR A 161 -6.44 1.41 -3.37
C TYR A 161 -5.26 1.53 -4.35
N ALA A 162 -5.45 1.19 -5.62
CA ALA A 162 -4.45 1.39 -6.66
C ALA A 162 -4.17 2.89 -6.91
N GLY A 163 -5.16 3.76 -6.68
CA GLY A 163 -5.00 5.22 -6.67
C GLY A 163 -4.19 5.74 -5.49
N GLU A 164 -4.33 5.13 -4.32
CA GLU A 164 -3.49 5.46 -3.16
C GLU A 164 -2.03 5.07 -3.39
N VAL A 165 -1.80 3.91 -3.98
CA VAL A 165 -0.45 3.47 -4.38
C VAL A 165 0.12 4.38 -5.48
N ARG A 166 -0.70 4.86 -6.44
CA ARG A 166 -0.29 5.90 -7.42
C ARG A 166 0.13 7.20 -6.74
N MET A 167 -0.61 7.67 -5.74
CA MET A 167 -0.25 8.89 -4.98
C MET A 167 1.02 8.70 -4.14
N ALA A 168 1.21 7.54 -3.53
CA ALA A 168 2.45 7.22 -2.83
C ALA A 168 3.65 7.18 -3.80
N ALA A 169 3.49 6.55 -4.97
CA ALA A 169 4.50 6.55 -6.02
C ALA A 169 4.86 7.97 -6.51
N SER A 170 3.90 8.91 -6.56
CA SER A 170 4.21 10.29 -6.97
C SER A 170 5.13 11.03 -5.99
N ASN A 171 5.18 10.60 -4.71
CA ASN A 171 6.11 11.14 -3.71
C ASN A 171 7.54 10.56 -3.83
N TRP A 172 7.75 9.55 -4.67
CA TRP A 172 9.07 8.96 -4.94
C TRP A 172 9.79 9.73 -6.05
N ASN A 173 11.11 9.91 -5.93
CA ASN A 173 11.95 10.58 -6.93
C ASN A 173 12.44 9.66 -8.05
N GLY A 174 12.48 8.33 -7.82
CA GLY A 174 13.01 7.34 -8.74
C GLY A 174 14.41 6.84 -8.37
N ASP A 175 15.11 7.52 -7.46
CA ASP A 175 16.34 7.07 -6.82
C ASP A 175 16.02 6.25 -5.56
N GLY A 176 16.93 5.42 -5.08
CA GLY A 176 16.68 4.62 -3.87
C GLY A 176 15.63 3.52 -4.11
N SER A 177 14.51 3.55 -3.39
CA SER A 177 13.49 2.48 -3.46
C SER A 177 12.07 2.93 -3.11
N PHE A 178 11.11 2.64 -3.99
CA PHE A 178 9.70 2.55 -3.66
C PHE A 178 9.30 1.09 -3.43
N VAL A 179 8.76 0.79 -2.25
CA VAL A 179 8.40 -0.56 -1.81
C VAL A 179 6.92 -0.62 -1.47
N PHE A 180 6.21 -1.65 -1.95
CA PHE A 180 4.81 -1.92 -1.63
C PHE A 180 4.65 -3.28 -0.94
N THR A 181 4.04 -3.29 0.24
CA THR A 181 3.75 -4.54 0.96
C THR A 181 2.43 -5.13 0.47
N SER A 182 2.52 -6.15 -0.39
CA SER A 182 1.42 -6.99 -0.80
C SER A 182 1.28 -8.19 0.14
N SER A 183 0.53 -9.21 -0.28
CA SER A 183 0.34 -10.48 0.40
C SER A 183 0.73 -11.65 -0.52
N SER A 184 0.96 -12.84 0.01
CA SER A 184 1.00 -14.09 -0.76
C SER A 184 -0.38 -14.52 -1.31
N ALA A 185 -1.47 -13.89 -0.88
CA ALA A 185 -2.83 -14.18 -1.33
C ALA A 185 -3.10 -14.14 -2.86
N PRO A 186 -2.34 -13.43 -3.71
CA PRO A 186 -2.50 -13.49 -5.16
C PRO A 186 -1.95 -14.76 -5.82
N TYR A 187 -1.15 -15.60 -5.15
CA TYR A 187 -0.66 -16.84 -5.75
C TYR A 187 -1.79 -17.88 -5.91
N ASP A 188 -1.87 -18.51 -7.09
CA ASP A 188 -2.86 -19.54 -7.45
C ASP A 188 -2.27 -20.94 -7.19
N CYS A 189 -1.82 -21.17 -5.94
CA CYS A 189 -1.12 -22.38 -5.51
C CYS A 189 -1.83 -22.99 -4.29
N PHE A 190 -2.48 -24.14 -4.48
CA PHE A 190 -3.30 -24.82 -3.46
C PHE A 190 -2.97 -26.31 -3.27
N ASP A 191 -1.95 -26.80 -3.96
CA ASP A 191 -1.48 -28.20 -3.94
C ASP A 191 -0.48 -28.49 -2.81
N ASN A 192 -0.06 -27.46 -2.07
CA ASN A 192 1.06 -27.47 -1.10
C ASN A 192 2.42 -27.74 -1.76
N GLY A 193 2.56 -27.47 -3.07
CA GLY A 193 3.84 -27.44 -3.76
C GLY A 193 4.68 -26.23 -3.39
N GLU A 194 5.89 -26.15 -3.96
CA GLU A 194 6.75 -24.98 -3.85
C GLU A 194 6.14 -23.78 -4.58
N CYS A 195 6.18 -22.61 -3.95
CA CYS A 195 5.66 -21.37 -4.50
C CYS A 195 6.80 -20.34 -4.53
N SER A 196 6.97 -19.68 -5.68
CA SER A 196 8.02 -18.70 -5.97
C SER A 196 7.41 -17.45 -6.63
N GLU A 197 8.23 -16.44 -6.88
CA GLU A 197 7.83 -15.21 -7.57
C GLU A 197 7.28 -15.46 -8.98
N ASP A 198 7.76 -16.51 -9.66
CA ASP A 198 7.31 -16.97 -10.99
C ASP A 198 6.05 -17.85 -10.95
N SER A 199 5.56 -18.22 -9.75
CA SER A 199 4.36 -19.05 -9.61
C SER A 199 3.11 -18.32 -10.13
N PRO A 200 2.13 -19.06 -10.71
CA PRO A 200 0.93 -18.47 -11.29
C PRO A 200 0.14 -17.67 -10.26
N VAL A 201 -0.50 -16.59 -10.72
CA VAL A 201 -1.35 -15.72 -9.91
C VAL A 201 -2.82 -15.84 -10.29
N VAL A 202 -3.69 -15.66 -9.30
CA VAL A 202 -5.15 -15.75 -9.43
C VAL A 202 -5.61 -14.79 -10.53
N PRO A 203 -6.26 -15.27 -11.61
CA PRO A 203 -6.66 -14.41 -12.72
C PRO A 203 -7.59 -13.27 -12.29
N LEU A 204 -7.36 -12.07 -12.85
CA LEU A 204 -8.21 -10.91 -12.58
C LEU A 204 -9.69 -11.21 -12.84
N GLY A 205 -10.56 -10.79 -11.91
CA GLY A 205 -11.99 -11.05 -11.91
C GLY A 205 -12.40 -12.34 -11.20
N LYS A 206 -11.47 -13.17 -10.73
CA LYS A 206 -11.77 -14.39 -9.94
C LYS A 206 -12.09 -14.08 -8.48
N SER A 207 -11.46 -13.07 -7.89
CA SER A 207 -11.65 -12.69 -6.49
C SER A 207 -11.44 -11.19 -6.30
N PRO A 208 -12.46 -10.43 -5.86
CA PRO A 208 -12.31 -9.00 -5.61
C PRO A 208 -11.16 -8.65 -4.65
N ARG A 209 -10.82 -9.56 -3.72
CA ARG A 209 -9.72 -9.38 -2.77
C ARG A 209 -8.35 -9.44 -3.46
N THR A 210 -8.13 -10.39 -4.37
CA THR A 210 -6.85 -10.50 -5.10
C THR A 210 -6.78 -9.45 -6.20
N ASP A 211 -7.90 -9.12 -6.85
CA ASP A 211 -7.97 -8.06 -7.86
C ASP A 211 -7.50 -6.69 -7.33
N VAL A 212 -7.85 -6.35 -6.08
CA VAL A 212 -7.40 -5.10 -5.44
C VAL A 212 -5.87 -5.08 -5.26
N LEU A 213 -5.29 -6.21 -4.84
CA LEU A 213 -3.83 -6.33 -4.69
C LEU A 213 -3.14 -6.32 -6.06
N LEU A 214 -3.55 -7.16 -7.01
CA LEU A 214 -2.93 -7.25 -8.35
C LEU A 214 -2.97 -5.91 -9.12
N LYS A 215 -4.03 -5.11 -8.95
CA LYS A 215 -4.10 -3.74 -9.51
C LYS A 215 -3.11 -2.79 -8.85
N ALA A 216 -2.90 -2.91 -7.54
CA ALA A 216 -1.91 -2.12 -6.80
C ALA A 216 -0.47 -2.57 -7.13
N GLU A 217 -0.20 -3.87 -7.17
CA GLU A 217 1.09 -4.44 -7.60
C GLU A 217 1.46 -3.96 -9.01
N LYS A 218 0.50 -3.97 -9.95
CA LYS A 218 0.74 -3.45 -11.31
C LYS A 218 1.17 -1.98 -11.31
N VAL A 219 0.55 -1.11 -10.50
CA VAL A 219 0.97 0.30 -10.37
C VAL A 219 2.43 0.43 -9.94
N VAL A 220 2.85 -0.40 -8.98
CA VAL A 220 4.22 -0.39 -8.42
C VAL A 220 5.23 -0.84 -9.47
N LEU A 221 4.94 -1.92 -10.18
CA LEU A 221 5.80 -2.45 -11.23
C LEU A 221 5.87 -1.47 -12.42
N ASP A 222 4.74 -0.86 -12.81
CA ASP A 222 4.68 0.12 -13.91
C ASP A 222 5.48 1.40 -13.62
N CYS A 223 5.71 1.76 -12.33
CA CYS A 223 6.57 2.88 -11.96
C CYS A 223 8.02 2.48 -11.58
N GLY A 224 8.38 1.19 -11.66
CA GLY A 224 9.72 0.70 -11.33
C GLY A 224 9.99 0.45 -9.84
N GLY A 225 8.94 0.43 -9.00
CA GLY A 225 9.04 0.04 -7.60
C GLY A 225 9.08 -1.49 -7.38
N THR A 226 9.28 -1.89 -6.12
CA THR A 226 9.36 -3.29 -5.69
C THR A 226 8.09 -3.73 -4.96
N VAL A 227 7.56 -4.89 -5.32
CA VAL A 227 6.44 -5.56 -4.64
C VAL A 227 6.98 -6.62 -3.68
N LEU A 228 6.60 -6.54 -2.40
CA LEU A 228 6.89 -7.58 -1.40
C LEU A 228 5.61 -8.34 -1.06
N ARG A 229 5.46 -9.58 -1.56
CA ARG A 229 4.30 -10.43 -1.24
C ARG A 229 4.49 -11.12 0.11
N LEU A 230 4.01 -10.49 1.17
CA LEU A 230 4.21 -10.98 2.55
C LEU A 230 3.28 -12.15 2.89
N ALA A 231 3.83 -13.13 3.62
CA ALA A 231 3.06 -14.17 4.29
C ALA A 231 2.30 -13.59 5.51
N GLY A 232 1.71 -14.46 6.34
CA GLY A 232 1.12 -14.04 7.61
C GLY A 232 2.13 -13.32 8.49
N LEU A 233 1.82 -12.08 8.90
CA LEU A 233 2.66 -11.31 9.81
C LEU A 233 2.31 -11.64 11.26
N TYR A 234 3.33 -11.98 12.04
CA TYR A 234 3.22 -12.30 13.46
C TYR A 234 4.16 -11.39 14.27
N ILE A 235 3.70 -10.94 15.42
CA ILE A 235 4.52 -10.19 16.38
C ILE A 235 4.78 -11.05 17.62
N SER A 236 6.05 -11.19 17.98
CA SER A 236 6.45 -11.80 19.24
C SER A 236 6.39 -10.76 20.35
N PHE A 237 5.33 -10.77 21.15
CA PHE A 237 5.34 -10.06 22.43
C PHE A 237 6.29 -10.77 23.40
N TRP A 238 7.46 -10.19 23.63
CA TRP A 238 8.28 -10.53 24.79
C TRP A 238 7.57 -10.02 26.04
N ILE A 239 6.78 -10.89 26.66
CA ILE A 239 6.29 -10.67 28.01
C ILE A 239 7.48 -10.93 28.94
N SER A 240 8.11 -9.85 29.42
CA SER A 240 9.02 -9.94 30.57
C SER A 240 8.19 -10.31 31.79
N ILE A 241 8.24 -11.59 32.15
CA ILE A 241 7.74 -12.07 33.43
C ILE A 241 8.79 -11.66 34.48
N ASN A 242 8.47 -10.61 35.24
CA ASN A 242 9.20 -10.17 36.43
C ASN A 242 8.51 -10.75 37.68
#